data_AF-U2ASH1-F1
#
_entry.id   AF-U2ASH1-F1
#
_cell.length_a   1.000
_cell.length_b   1.000
_cell.length_c   1.000
_cell.angle_alpha   90.00
_cell.angle_beta   90.00
_cell.angle_gamma   90.00
#
_symmetry.space_group_name_H-M   'P 1'
#
loop_
_entity.id
_entity.type
_entity.pdbx_description
1 polymer ?
#
loop_
_entity_poly.entity_id
_entity_poly.type
_entity_poly.pdbx_seq_one_letter_code
_entity_poly.pdbx_strand_id
1 'polypeptide(L)' 'MSNKKQLYIIAGCNGARKIIMKDKLLKGLFLAYERMIALKRKNNQKIMIRREGKIVTITP' A
#
# COMPACT_ATOMS: atom_id res chain seq x y z
N MET A 1 -10.85 5.12 -18.45
CA MET A 1 -10.70 6.49 -17.90
C MET A 1 -10.25 6.46 -16.42
N SER A 2 -9.08 5.87 -16.09
CA SER A 2 -8.75 5.60 -14.67
C SER A 2 -7.29 5.96 -14.26
N ASN A 3 -6.24 5.55 -14.99
CA ASN A 3 -4.86 5.93 -14.61
C ASN A 3 -4.34 7.26 -15.18
N LYS A 4 -4.84 7.67 -16.36
CA LYS A 4 -4.34 8.87 -17.06
C LYS A 4 -4.69 10.18 -16.33
N LYS A 5 -5.86 10.25 -15.66
CA LYS A 5 -6.28 11.44 -14.89
C LYS A 5 -5.49 11.61 -13.60
N GLN A 6 -5.20 10.51 -12.88
CA GLN A 6 -4.36 10.56 -11.68
C GLN A 6 -2.93 10.95 -12.01
N LEU A 7 -2.37 10.43 -13.12
CA LEU A 7 -1.09 10.87 -13.67
C LEU A 7 -1.08 12.38 -13.98
N TYR A 8 -2.17 12.91 -14.54
CA TYR A 8 -2.33 14.34 -14.86
C TYR A 8 -2.41 15.23 -13.62
N ILE A 9 -3.17 14.83 -12.58
CA ILE A 9 -3.28 15.56 -11.30
C ILE A 9 -1.92 15.61 -10.58
N ILE A 10 -1.18 14.49 -10.61
CA ILE A 10 0.16 14.38 -10.02
C ILE A 10 1.22 15.12 -10.86
N ALA A 11 1.00 15.32 -12.17
CA ALA A 11 1.87 16.12 -13.04
C ALA A 11 1.68 17.62 -12.85
N GLY A 12 0.47 18.09 -12.49
CA GLY A 12 0.17 19.52 -12.29
C GLY A 12 0.61 20.13 -10.94
N CYS A 13 1.21 19.36 -10.04
CA CYS A 13 1.68 19.84 -8.73
C CYS A 13 3.19 20.10 -8.74
N ASN A 14 3.61 21.33 -8.44
CA ASN A 14 5.03 21.72 -8.30
C ASN A 14 5.77 20.77 -7.32
N GLY A 15 6.99 20.35 -7.70
CA GLY A 15 7.69 19.14 -7.23
C GLY A 15 7.67 18.83 -5.74
N ALA A 16 7.71 19.83 -4.86
CA ALA A 16 7.67 19.64 -3.40
C ALA A 16 6.33 19.09 -2.88
N ARG A 17 5.18 19.60 -3.37
CA ARG A 17 3.85 19.13 -2.94
C ARG A 17 3.57 17.71 -3.42
N LYS A 18 4.12 17.35 -4.59
CA LYS A 18 4.02 16.01 -5.18
C LYS A 18 4.75 14.95 -4.34
N ILE A 19 5.94 15.26 -3.83
CA ILE A 19 6.70 14.36 -2.95
C ILE A 19 5.97 14.16 -1.63
N ILE A 20 5.56 15.26 -0.98
CA ILE A 20 4.83 15.22 0.30
C ILE A 20 3.52 14.42 0.18
N MET A 21 2.78 14.58 -0.94
CA MET A 21 1.55 13.84 -1.17
C MET A 21 1.82 12.34 -1.35
N LYS A 22 2.86 11.97 -2.11
CA LYS A 22 3.29 10.58 -2.26
C LYS A 22 3.68 9.96 -0.93
N ASP A 23 4.44 10.68 -0.10
CA ASP A 23 4.89 10.20 1.21
C ASP A 23 3.71 9.97 2.17
N LYS A 24 2.74 10.89 2.19
CA LYS A 24 1.51 10.74 2.99
C LYS A 24 0.69 9.52 2.55
N LEU A 25 0.56 9.30 1.23
CA LEU A 25 -0.14 8.14 0.69
C LEU A 25 0.59 6.84 1.03
N LEU A 26 1.91 6.80 0.86
CA LEU A 26 2.72 5.63 1.17
C LEU A 26 2.67 5.29 2.67
N LYS A 27 2.76 6.31 3.54
CA LYS A 27 2.62 6.16 4.99
C LYS A 27 1.24 5.64 5.38
N GLY A 28 0.17 6.13 4.75
CA GLY A 28 -1.19 5.64 4.98
C GLY A 28 -1.38 4.19 4.57
N LEU A 29 -0.87 3.80 3.39
CA LEU A 29 -0.91 2.43 2.90
C LEU A 29 -0.11 1.48 3.79
N PHE A 30 1.09 1.88 4.21
CA PHE A 30 1.92 1.11 5.11
C PHE A 30 1.21 0.86 6.46
N LEU A 31 0.64 1.91 7.06
CA LEU A 31 -0.11 1.77 8.31
C LEU A 31 -1.34 0.87 8.18
N ALA A 32 -2.06 0.94 7.06
CA ALA A 32 -3.20 0.06 6.80
C ALA A 32 -2.77 -1.41 6.68
N TYR A 33 -1.65 -1.66 6.01
CA TYR A 33 -1.07 -3.00 5.87
C TYR A 33 -0.68 -3.61 7.22
N GLU A 34 0.04 -2.85 8.06
CA GLU A 34 0.43 -3.28 9.41
C GLU A 34 -0.79 -3.65 10.28
N ARG A 35 -1.83 -2.81 10.26
CA ARG A 35 -3.07 -3.05 11.00
C ARG A 35 -3.80 -4.31 10.53
N MET A 36 -3.82 -4.54 9.21
CA MET A 36 -4.44 -5.72 8.62
C MET A 36 -3.70 -7.00 9.03
N ILE A 37 -2.37 -7.00 9.01
CA ILE A 37 -1.56 -8.14 9.48
C ILE A 37 -1.83 -8.40 10.97
N ALA A 38 -1.79 -7.36 11.81
CA ALA A 38 -2.03 -7.50 13.24
C ALA A 38 -3.40 -8.13 13.53
N LEU A 39 -4.45 -7.70 12.82
CA LEU A 39 -5.79 -8.27 12.94
C LEU A 39 -5.84 -9.75 12.52
N LYS A 40 -5.20 -10.09 11.39
CA LYS A 40 -5.14 -11.48 10.92
C LYS A 40 -4.38 -12.38 11.91
N ARG A 41 -3.27 -11.90 12.47
CA ARG A 41 -2.51 -12.61 13.51
C ARG A 41 -3.34 -12.81 14.77
N LYS A 42 -4.03 -11.78 15.26
CA LYS A 42 -4.91 -11.87 16.45
C LYS A 42 -6.01 -12.92 16.28
N ASN A 43 -6.50 -13.10 15.05
CA ASN A 43 -7.55 -14.06 14.73
C ASN A 43 -7.01 -15.42 14.27
N ASN A 44 -5.70 -15.69 14.44
CA ASN A 44 -4.99 -16.88 13.94
C ASN A 44 -5.27 -17.20 12.45
N GLN A 45 -5.54 -16.18 11.64
CA GLN A 45 -5.83 -16.34 10.23
C GLN A 45 -4.55 -16.44 9.41
N LYS A 46 -4.53 -17.38 8.45
CA LYS A 46 -3.44 -17.51 7.48
C LYS A 46 -3.32 -16.24 6.63
N ILE A 47 -2.09 -15.78 6.42
CA ILE A 47 -1.77 -14.62 5.59
C ILE A 47 -1.09 -15.14 4.33
N MET A 48 -1.69 -14.94 3.16
CA MET A 48 -1.08 -15.31 1.87
C MET A 48 -0.46 -14.08 1.23
N ILE A 49 0.84 -14.13 0.97
CA ILE A 49 1.59 -13.05 0.30
C ILE A 49 2.27 -13.58 -0.95
N ARG A 50 2.51 -12.70 -1.93
CA ARG A 50 3.30 -13.05 -3.11
C ARG A 50 4.75 -12.65 -2.88
N ARG A 51 5.68 -13.61 -2.85
CA ARG A 51 7.13 -13.40 -2.84
C ARG A 51 7.73 -14.04 -4.07
N GLU A 52 8.56 -13.29 -4.81
CA GLU A 52 9.28 -13.80 -5.98
C GLU A 52 8.37 -14.51 -7.00
N GLY A 53 7.20 -13.94 -7.23
CA GLY A 53 6.20 -14.50 -8.15
C GLY A 53 5.40 -15.68 -7.58
N LYS A 54 5.79 -16.28 -6.46
CA LYS A 54 5.13 -17.41 -5.79
C LYS A 54 4.21 -16.94 -4.66
N ILE A 55 3.13 -17.67 -4.43
CA ILE A 55 2.23 -17.43 -3.30
C ILE A 55 2.77 -18.21 -2.10
N VAL A 56 3.09 -17.50 -1.03
CA VAL A 56 3.63 -18.04 0.22
C VAL A 56 2.61 -17.78 1.33
N THR A 57 2.40 -18.78 2.17
CA THR A 57 1.54 -18.64 3.36
C THR A 57 2.42 -18.34 4.56
N ILE A 58 2.09 -17.28 5.28
CA ILE A 58 2.61 -16.97 6.61
C ILE A 58 1.55 -17.43 7.61
N THR A 59 1.91 -18.41 8.42
CA THR A 59 1.16 -18.78 9.61
C THR A 59 1.34 -17.68 10.68
N PRO A 60 0.29 -17.34 11.43
CA PRO A 60 0.31 -16.29 12.46
C PRO A 60 1.50 -16.34 13.40
#